data_AF-A0A9E0ULS0-F1
#
_entry.id   AF-A0A9E0ULS0-F1
#
_cell.length_a   1.000
_cell.length_b   1.000
_cell.length_c   1.000
_cell.angle_alpha   90.00
_cell.angle_beta   90.00
_cell.angle_gamma   90.00
#
_symmetry.space_group_name_H-M   'P 1'
#
loop_
_entity.id
_entity.type
_entity.pdbx_description
1 polymer ?
#
loop_
_entity_poly.entity_id
_entity_poly.type
_entity_poly.pdbx_seq_one_letter_code
_entity_poly.pdbx_strand_id
1 'polypeptide(L)'
;MTEFKKPEKKKKVFRESEVDFRLGNVIWKQDKLVAVYLLSTSRSMPPGWGSVFYVCDERMTPVATVVELGVSHRNCSMFLISEGEVELGDNVFVKYI
;
A
#
# COMPACT_ATOMS: atom_id res chain seq x y z
N MET A 1 -13.70 -50.01 -11.63
CA MET A 1 -14.13 -48.84 -10.84
C MET A 1 -12.94 -47.91 -10.76
N THR A 2 -13.00 -46.74 -11.38
CA THR A 2 -11.86 -45.83 -11.49
C THR A 2 -12.02 -44.71 -10.47
N GLU A 3 -11.18 -44.67 -9.45
CA GLU A 3 -11.18 -43.59 -8.45
C GLU A 3 -10.58 -42.32 -9.03
N PHE A 4 -11.38 -41.28 -9.19
CA PHE A 4 -10.91 -39.93 -9.50
C PHE A 4 -10.32 -39.30 -8.23
N LYS A 5 -8.99 -39.29 -8.10
CA LYS A 5 -8.31 -38.44 -7.11
C LYS A 5 -8.56 -36.97 -7.46
N LYS A 6 -9.23 -36.24 -6.55
CA LYS A 6 -9.33 -34.78 -6.62
C LYS A 6 -7.93 -34.17 -6.70
N PRO A 7 -7.69 -33.16 -7.56
CA PRO A 7 -6.43 -32.46 -7.56
C PRO A 7 -6.25 -31.72 -6.24
N GLU A 8 -5.25 -32.12 -5.45
CA GLU A 8 -4.78 -31.31 -4.34
C GLU A 8 -4.37 -29.95 -4.89
N LYS A 9 -5.07 -28.90 -4.46
CA LYS A 9 -4.65 -27.52 -4.72
C LYS A 9 -3.28 -27.35 -4.07
N LYS A 10 -2.21 -27.38 -4.87
CA LYS A 10 -0.88 -26.96 -4.43
C LYS A 10 -1.04 -25.60 -3.77
N LYS A 11 -0.88 -25.52 -2.44
CA LYS A 11 -0.70 -24.24 -1.76
C LYS A 11 0.47 -23.57 -2.46
N LYS A 12 0.21 -22.49 -3.19
CA LYS A 12 1.28 -21.60 -3.65
C LYS A 12 1.97 -21.13 -2.38
N VAL A 13 3.13 -21.70 -2.08
CA VAL A 13 4.05 -21.15 -1.10
C VAL A 13 4.51 -19.85 -1.74
N PHE A 14 3.82 -18.75 -1.42
CA PHE A 14 4.28 -17.42 -1.74
C PHE A 14 5.60 -17.30 -0.96
N ARG A 15 6.74 -17.26 -1.66
CA ARG A 15 8.01 -16.95 -1.01
C ARG A 15 7.80 -15.59 -0.35
N GLU A 16 8.00 -15.52 0.96
CA GLU A 16 7.95 -14.30 1.77
C GLU A 16 9.09 -13.37 1.34
N SER A 17 8.99 -12.79 0.15
CA SER A 17 9.71 -11.59 -0.22
C SER A 17 8.77 -10.44 0.08
N GLU A 18 9.19 -9.53 0.94
CA GLU A 18 8.53 -8.25 1.15
C GLU A 18 8.16 -7.62 -0.21
N VAL A 19 6.96 -7.07 -0.34
CA VAL A 19 6.48 -6.50 -1.61
C VAL A 19 6.06 -5.06 -1.42
N ASP A 20 6.57 -4.21 -2.30
CA ASP A 20 6.23 -2.79 -2.37
C ASP A 20 5.22 -2.54 -3.50
N PHE A 21 4.15 -1.83 -3.20
CA PHE A 21 3.13 -1.42 -4.16
C PHE A 21 2.96 0.09 -4.16
N ARG A 22 2.97 0.70 -5.34
CA ARG A 22 2.53 2.08 -5.50
C ARG A 22 1.03 2.15 -5.27
N LEU A 23 0.61 2.86 -4.23
CA LEU A 23 -0.79 3.12 -3.96
C LEU A 23 -1.35 4.21 -4.85
N GLY A 24 -0.57 5.27 -5.05
CA GLY A 24 -0.96 6.39 -5.90
C GLY A 24 -0.16 7.64 -5.59
N ASN A 25 -0.82 8.80 -5.67
CA ASN A 25 -0.16 10.09 -5.52
C ASN A 25 -0.91 11.03 -4.58
N VAL A 26 -0.16 11.89 -3.90
CA VAL A 26 -0.71 12.94 -3.04
C VAL A 26 -1.41 13.97 -3.91
N ILE A 27 -2.68 14.23 -3.63
CA ILE A 27 -3.53 15.20 -4.36
C ILE A 27 -3.95 16.39 -3.50
N TRP A 28 -3.75 16.30 -2.18
CA TRP A 28 -4.08 17.35 -1.23
C TRP A 28 -3.23 17.20 0.03
N LYS A 29 -2.88 18.34 0.64
CA LYS A 29 -2.08 18.44 1.86
C LYS A 29 -2.58 19.62 2.69
N GLN A 30 -2.71 19.42 3.99
CA GLN A 30 -2.89 20.48 4.99
C GLN A 30 -2.19 20.07 6.27
N ASP A 31 -1.23 20.87 6.71
CA ASP A 31 -0.37 20.57 7.87
C ASP A 31 0.24 19.17 7.76
N LYS A 32 -0.10 18.25 8.69
CA LYS A 32 0.35 16.86 8.69
C LYS A 32 -0.63 15.89 8.00
N LEU A 33 -1.73 16.37 7.45
CA LEU A 33 -2.72 15.54 6.77
C LEU A 33 -2.52 15.58 5.26
N VAL A 34 -2.57 14.40 4.64
CA VAL A 34 -2.52 14.27 3.18
C VAL A 34 -3.63 13.37 2.68
N ALA A 35 -4.17 13.70 1.51
CA ALA A 35 -5.08 12.84 0.78
C ALA A 35 -4.36 12.27 -0.43
N VAL A 36 -4.47 10.95 -0.59
CA VAL A 36 -3.85 10.20 -1.68
C VAL A 36 -4.93 9.70 -2.62
N TYR A 37 -4.77 9.99 -3.91
CA TYR A 37 -5.58 9.36 -4.95
C TYR A 37 -5.02 7.98 -5.26
N LEU A 38 -5.82 6.94 -5.00
CA LEU A 38 -5.47 5.54 -5.17
C LEU A 38 -5.59 5.12 -6.64
N LEU A 39 -4.51 4.57 -7.19
CA LEU A 39 -4.48 3.98 -8.54
C LEU A 39 -5.09 2.57 -8.56
N SER A 40 -5.05 1.87 -7.43
CA SER A 40 -5.67 0.55 -7.27
C SER A 40 -6.44 0.49 -5.95
N THR A 41 -7.63 -0.12 -6.01
CA THR A 41 -8.47 -0.35 -4.83
C THR A 41 -8.25 -1.73 -4.20
N SER A 42 -7.56 -2.66 -4.87
CA SER A 42 -7.31 -4.00 -4.32
C SER A 42 -6.13 -3.95 -3.33
N ARG A 43 -6.47 -3.92 -2.04
CA ARG A 43 -5.55 -3.82 -0.90
C ARG A 43 -5.58 -5.09 -0.04
N SER A 44 -5.58 -6.27 -0.65
CA SER A 44 -5.60 -7.51 0.12
C SER A 44 -4.19 -7.82 0.65
N MET A 45 -3.88 -7.31 1.84
CA MET A 45 -2.70 -7.72 2.60
C MET A 45 -2.81 -9.21 2.96
N PRO A 46 -1.76 -10.02 2.78
CA PRO A 46 -1.79 -11.41 3.19
C PRO A 46 -2.06 -11.58 4.70
N PRO A 47 -2.75 -12.64 5.15
CA PRO A 47 -2.99 -12.88 6.56
C PRO A 47 -1.67 -13.02 7.35
N GLY A 48 -1.55 -12.31 8.47
CA GLY A 48 -0.37 -12.35 9.35
C GLY A 48 0.74 -11.37 8.99
N TRP A 49 0.58 -10.60 7.92
CA TRP A 49 1.55 -9.57 7.49
C TRP A 49 1.19 -8.21 8.10
N GLY A 50 2.18 -7.34 8.23
CA GLY A 50 2.06 -5.93 8.54
C GLY A 50 2.21 -5.05 7.28
N SER A 51 1.94 -3.76 7.45
CA SER A 51 2.07 -2.77 6.38
C SER A 51 2.81 -1.53 6.87
N VAL A 52 3.76 -1.06 6.08
CA VAL A 52 4.44 0.24 6.27
C VAL A 52 4.13 1.11 5.06
N PHE A 53 3.69 2.35 5.30
CA PHE A 53 3.43 3.31 4.23
C PHE A 53 4.52 4.38 4.20
N TYR A 54 5.02 4.66 3.01
CA TYR A 54 6.07 5.64 2.79
C TYR A 54 5.81 6.43 1.51
N VAL A 55 6.45 7.59 1.42
CA VAL A 55 6.27 8.55 0.34
C VAL A 55 7.59 8.75 -0.36
N CYS A 56 7.56 8.75 -1.70
CA CYS A 56 8.69 9.08 -2.54
C CYS A 56 8.41 10.29 -3.44
N ASP A 57 9.45 11.09 -3.68
CA ASP A 57 9.42 12.18 -4.65
C ASP A 57 9.33 11.69 -6.12
N GLU A 58 9.38 12.62 -7.07
CA GLU A 58 9.40 12.32 -8.51
C GLU A 58 10.61 11.47 -8.97
N ARG A 59 11.69 11.47 -8.19
CA ARG A 59 12.93 10.71 -8.45
C ARG A 59 12.93 9.35 -7.76
N MET A 60 11.82 8.95 -7.16
CA MET A 60 11.67 7.72 -6.38
C MET A 60 12.55 7.67 -5.12
N THR A 61 12.91 8.83 -4.57
CA THR A 61 13.64 8.95 -3.31
C THR A 61 12.65 8.96 -2.15
N PRO A 62 12.79 8.11 -1.12
CA PRO A 62 11.95 8.18 0.06
C PRO A 62 12.14 9.51 0.81
N VAL A 63 11.04 10.23 1.05
CA VAL A 63 11.05 11.57 1.70
C VAL A 63 10.26 11.62 3.00
N ALA A 64 9.30 10.70 3.19
CA ALA A 64 8.45 10.66 4.38
C ALA A 64 7.88 9.28 4.67
N THR A 65 7.45 9.09 5.92
CA THR A 65 6.59 7.98 6.35
C THR A 65 5.21 8.51 6.70
N VAL A 66 4.18 7.70 6.44
CA VAL A 66 2.79 8.08 6.70
C VAL A 66 2.01 6.95 7.38
N VAL A 67 0.92 7.31 8.05
CA VAL A 67 0.01 6.36 8.70
C VAL A 67 -1.38 6.52 8.10
N GLU A 68 -1.98 5.42 7.63
CA GLU A 68 -3.36 5.44 7.12
C GLU A 68 -4.35 5.71 8.25
N LEU A 69 -5.26 6.68 8.05
CA LEU A 69 -6.24 7.09 9.07
C LEU A 69 -7.54 6.28 9.04
N GLY A 70 -7.69 5.35 8.10
CA GLY A 70 -8.92 4.59 7.88
C GLY A 70 -10.06 5.42 7.27
N VAL A 71 -9.84 6.69 6.96
CA VAL A 71 -10.81 7.55 6.28
C VAL A 71 -10.59 7.48 4.77
N SER A 72 -11.54 6.87 4.07
CA SER A 72 -11.50 6.77 2.61
C SER A 72 -12.85 7.10 1.98
N HIS A 73 -12.82 7.73 0.81
CA HIS A 73 -13.99 8.04 0.01
C HIS A 73 -13.64 7.89 -1.48
N ARG A 74 -14.36 6.99 -2.18
CA ARG A 74 -14.05 6.60 -3.57
C ARG A 74 -12.59 6.12 -3.68
N ASN A 75 -11.81 6.73 -4.58
CA ASN A 75 -10.40 6.44 -4.78
C ASN A 75 -9.50 7.39 -3.96
N CYS A 76 -9.98 7.97 -2.86
CA CYS A 76 -9.16 8.81 -2.00
C CYS A 76 -9.04 8.17 -0.62
N SER A 77 -7.83 8.12 -0.07
CA SER A 77 -7.58 7.74 1.33
C SER A 77 -6.74 8.80 2.04
N MET A 78 -7.03 9.02 3.32
CA MET A 78 -6.36 10.01 4.16
C MET A 78 -5.24 9.37 4.95
N PHE A 79 -4.12 10.08 5.02
CA PHE A 79 -2.94 9.68 5.77
C PHE A 79 -2.45 10.84 6.66
N LEU A 80 -1.80 10.48 7.76
CA LEU A 80 -1.06 11.39 8.62
C LEU A 80 0.43 11.24 8.34
N ILE A 81 1.13 12.35 8.14
CA ILE A 81 2.60 12.40 8.05
C ILE A 81 3.16 12.13 9.44
N SER A 82 3.83 10.98 9.61
CA SER A 82 4.54 10.64 10.84
C SER A 82 5.91 11.30 10.89
N GLU A 83 6.67 11.20 9.81
CA GLU A 83 8.03 11.75 9.69
C GLU A 83 8.30 12.22 8.27
N GLY A 84 9.18 13.22 8.13
CA GLY A 84 9.60 13.78 6.84
C GLY A 84 8.65 14.85 6.29
N GLU A 85 8.88 15.20 5.03
CA GLU A 85 8.11 16.19 4.29
C GLU A 85 7.50 15.56 3.04
N VAL A 86 6.26 15.94 2.74
CA VAL A 86 5.47 15.41 1.63
C VAL A 86 5.00 16.56 0.77
N GLU A 87 5.12 16.47 -0.54
CA GLU A 87 4.64 17.47 -1.48
C GLU A 87 3.50 16.94 -2.37
N LEU A 88 2.77 17.86 -3.01
CA LEU A 88 1.72 17.50 -3.95
C LEU A 88 2.34 16.78 -5.16
N GLY A 89 1.75 15.66 -5.56
CA GLY A 89 2.26 14.83 -6.65
C GLY A 89 3.20 13.70 -6.20
N ASP A 90 3.70 13.72 -4.96
CA ASP A 90 4.53 12.66 -4.43
C ASP A 90 3.80 11.30 -4.45
N ASN A 91 4.58 10.25 -4.59
CA ASN A 91 4.10 8.89 -4.76
C ASN A 91 4.03 8.19 -3.41
N VAL A 92 2.86 7.63 -3.08
CA VAL A 92 2.68 6.87 -1.85
C VAL A 92 2.75 5.39 -2.15
N PHE A 93 3.50 4.67 -1.33
CA PHE A 93 3.73 3.25 -1.41
C PHE A 93 3.28 2.55 -0.14
N VAL A 94 2.94 1.28 -0.27
CA VAL A 94 2.82 0.36 0.85
C VAL A 94 3.81 -0.78 0.67
N LYS A 95 4.51 -1.09 1.75
CA LYS A 95 5.36 -2.27 1.89
C LYS A 95 4.65 -3.26 2.80
N TYR A 96 4.40 -4.47 2.30
CA TYR A 96 3.92 -5.57 3.15
C TYR A 96 5.10 -6.40 3.64
N ILE A 97 5.13 -6.66 4.96
CA ILE A 97 6.17 -7.41 5.67
C ILE A 97 5.59 -8.45 6.62
#